data_AF-A0A0E0F0P1-F1
#
_entry.id   AF-A0A0E0F0P1-F1
#
_cell.length_a   1.000
_cell.length_b   1.000
_cell.length_c   1.000
_cell.angle_alpha   90.00
_cell.angle_beta   90.00
_cell.angle_gamma   90.00
#
_symmetry.space_group_name_H-M   'P 1'
#
loop_
_entity.id
_entity.type
_entity.pdbx_description
1 polymer ?
#
loop_
_entity_poly.entity_id
_entity_poly.type
_entity_poly.pdbx_seq_one_letter_code
_entity_poly.pdbx_strand_id
1 'polypeptide(L)'
;MALASLPKVVMGSVAFGVFWMLAVFPSVPFLPIGRTAGALLGAVLMIVFHVISADDAYASIDLPILGLLFATMVVGGYLKNAGMFRHLGRLLAWRSQGGRDLMCRVCVVTALASALFTNDTCCVVLTEFVLELAAERNLPAKPFLLALATSANIGSSATPIGNPQNLVIAFNSKISFISFLLGILPAMLAGMGINMLMLLCMYWKELDGGACSPDEVAAGKQMEAIEEGRRTALNNNKKDDGDATPASPEDDGGGDAESMMSENISTKHRWFMQCSEHRRKLFLKSFAYVVTVGMLVAYMLGLNMSWTAITTAIALVVVDFRDAEPCLDKVSYSLLVFFSGMFVTVSGFNKTGLPGAIWNVMAPYSKINHVTGVTVLSVIILLLSNLASNCC
;
A
#
# COMPACT_ATOMS: atom_id res chain seq x y z
N MET A 1 23.59 -12.39 -24.70
CA MET A 1 22.85 -11.54 -25.64
C MET A 1 23.81 -10.50 -26.19
N ALA A 2 23.76 -10.21 -27.48
CA ALA A 2 24.57 -9.14 -28.08
C ALA A 2 24.01 -7.77 -27.66
N LEU A 3 24.90 -6.79 -27.45
CA LEU A 3 24.50 -5.40 -27.18
C LEU A 3 23.75 -4.84 -28.41
N ALA A 4 22.72 -4.03 -28.15
CA ALA A 4 22.06 -3.27 -29.20
C ALA A 4 23.04 -2.26 -29.85
N SER A 5 22.61 -1.60 -30.93
CA SER A 5 23.43 -0.55 -31.54
C SER A 5 23.83 0.52 -30.50
N LEU A 6 25.09 0.95 -30.54
CA LEU A 6 25.65 1.92 -29.60
C LEU A 6 24.75 3.15 -29.34
N PRO A 7 24.11 3.79 -30.34
CA PRO A 7 23.16 4.88 -30.07
C PRO A 7 21.91 4.45 -29.29
N LYS A 8 21.37 3.25 -29.53
CA LYS A 8 20.22 2.72 -28.77
C LYS A 8 20.60 2.43 -27.32
N VAL A 9 21.81 1.93 -27.09
CA VAL A 9 22.32 1.67 -25.72
C VAL A 9 22.49 2.98 -24.95
N VAL A 10 23.09 4.01 -25.56
CA VAL A 10 23.29 5.30 -24.92
C VAL A 10 21.95 5.98 -24.63
N MET A 11 21.07 6.10 -25.63
CA MET A 11 19.76 6.75 -25.44
C MET A 11 18.87 5.98 -24.45
N GLY A 12 18.87 4.64 -24.50
CA GLY A 12 18.16 3.81 -23.54
C GLY A 12 18.71 3.94 -22.12
N SER A 13 20.03 4.06 -21.95
CA SER A 13 20.64 4.28 -20.64
C SER A 13 20.31 5.67 -20.08
N VAL A 14 20.25 6.70 -20.93
CA VAL A 14 19.83 8.05 -20.55
C VAL A 14 18.36 8.04 -20.12
N ALA A 15 17.46 7.45 -20.91
CA ALA A 15 16.04 7.35 -20.57
C ALA A 15 15.82 6.57 -19.26
N PHE A 16 16.54 5.46 -19.06
CA PHE A 16 16.48 4.69 -17.82
C PHE A 16 17.06 5.48 -16.63
N GLY A 17 18.13 6.23 -16.83
CA GLY A 17 18.72 7.10 -15.82
C GLY A 17 17.77 8.20 -15.38
N VAL A 18 17.06 8.85 -16.32
CA VAL A 18 16.02 9.85 -16.02
C VAL A 18 14.88 9.22 -15.21
N PHE A 19 14.39 8.06 -15.64
CA PHE A 19 13.40 7.29 -14.89
C PHE A 19 13.87 6.98 -13.46
N TRP A 20 15.07 6.44 -13.32
CA TRP A 20 15.61 6.02 -12.04
C TRP A 20 15.80 7.22 -11.09
N MET A 21 16.34 8.33 -11.60
CA MET A 21 16.49 9.57 -10.83
C MET A 21 15.13 10.10 -10.34
N LEU A 22 14.12 10.17 -11.21
CA LEU A 22 12.79 10.65 -10.81
C LEU A 22 12.02 9.66 -9.92
N ALA A 23 12.29 8.36 -10.03
CA ALA A 23 11.71 7.34 -9.17
C ALA A 23 12.32 7.35 -7.76
N VAL A 24 13.63 7.63 -7.64
CA VAL A 24 14.37 7.67 -6.37
C VAL A 24 14.27 9.03 -5.67
N PHE A 25 14.20 10.13 -6.43
CA PHE A 25 14.11 11.50 -5.91
C PHE A 25 12.77 12.13 -6.32
N PRO A 26 11.69 11.92 -5.54
CA PRO A 26 10.35 12.44 -5.85
C PRO A 26 10.27 13.97 -5.88
N SER A 27 11.25 14.66 -5.29
CA SER A 27 11.26 16.11 -5.08
C SER A 27 12.54 16.71 -5.66
N VAL A 28 12.71 16.63 -6.98
CA VAL A 28 13.73 17.45 -7.65
C VAL A 28 13.26 18.92 -7.56
N PRO A 29 14.08 19.85 -7.01
CA PRO A 29 13.66 21.23 -6.71
C PRO A 29 13.07 22.01 -7.89
N PHE A 30 13.37 21.58 -9.12
CA PHE A 30 12.99 22.28 -10.35
C PHE A 30 11.77 21.67 -11.08
N LEU A 31 11.32 20.47 -10.69
CA LEU A 31 10.16 19.78 -11.28
C LEU A 31 9.47 18.93 -10.19
N PRO A 32 8.32 19.36 -9.64
CA PRO A 32 7.51 18.56 -8.71
C PRO A 32 6.75 17.45 -9.47
N ILE A 33 7.49 16.65 -10.22
CA ILE A 33 6.99 15.47 -10.92
C ILE A 33 7.07 14.31 -9.91
N GLY A 34 5.92 13.87 -9.39
CA GLY A 34 5.87 12.70 -8.53
C GLY A 34 6.41 11.43 -9.22
N ARG A 35 6.79 10.42 -8.43
CA ARG A 35 7.37 9.14 -8.90
C ARG A 35 6.63 8.52 -10.09
N THR A 36 5.31 8.59 -10.10
CA THR A 36 4.43 8.13 -11.19
C THR A 36 4.72 8.82 -12.52
N ALA A 37 4.86 10.15 -12.52
CA ALA A 37 5.11 10.89 -13.74
C ALA A 37 6.57 10.71 -14.22
N GLY A 38 7.51 10.44 -13.31
CA GLY A 38 8.86 9.98 -13.66
C GLY A 38 8.86 8.64 -14.42
N ALA A 39 8.03 7.68 -13.98
CA ALA A 39 7.85 6.40 -14.66
C ALA A 39 7.24 6.55 -16.06
N LEU A 40 6.23 7.42 -16.21
CA LEU A 40 5.65 7.72 -17.51
C LEU A 40 6.64 8.44 -18.43
N LEU A 41 7.40 9.41 -17.91
CA LEU A 41 8.40 10.11 -18.70
C LEU A 41 9.49 9.15 -19.19
N GLY A 42 9.96 8.24 -18.34
CA GLY A 42 10.88 7.17 -18.73
C GLY A 42 10.34 6.31 -19.86
N ALA A 43 9.07 5.89 -19.77
CA ALA A 43 8.42 5.09 -20.79
C ALA A 43 8.29 5.84 -22.13
N VAL A 44 7.88 7.11 -22.09
CA VAL A 44 7.78 7.97 -23.29
C VAL A 44 9.14 8.17 -23.93
N LEU A 45 10.19 8.45 -23.15
CA LEU A 45 11.55 8.59 -23.66
C LEU A 45 12.06 7.31 -24.33
N MET A 46 11.74 6.13 -23.80
CA MET A 46 12.11 4.85 -24.41
C MET A 46 11.46 4.65 -25.79
N ILE A 47 10.24 5.14 -25.99
CA ILE A 47 9.53 5.09 -27.28
C ILE A 47 10.08 6.16 -28.23
N VAL A 48 10.23 7.41 -27.77
CA VAL A 48 10.73 8.54 -28.59
C VAL A 48 12.14 8.26 -29.11
N PHE A 49 13.01 7.70 -28.27
CA PHE A 49 14.37 7.30 -28.66
C PHE A 49 14.43 6.01 -29.50
N HIS A 50 13.27 5.42 -29.86
CA HIS A 50 13.18 4.18 -30.65
C HIS A 50 14.01 3.03 -30.05
N VAL A 51 14.11 2.99 -28.72
CA VAL A 51 14.70 1.86 -27.99
C VAL A 51 13.70 0.69 -27.99
N ILE A 52 12.41 1.02 -27.86
CA ILE A 52 11.29 0.09 -27.99
C ILE A 52 10.23 0.68 -28.93
N SER A 53 9.57 -0.16 -29.74
CA SER A 53 8.43 0.27 -30.56
C SER A 53 7.19 0.53 -29.68
N ALA A 54 6.23 1.33 -30.14
CA ALA A 54 4.98 1.56 -29.42
C ALA A 54 4.22 0.25 -29.19
N ASP A 55 4.13 -0.63 -30.20
CA ASP A 55 3.46 -1.93 -30.09
C ASP A 55 4.12 -2.83 -29.04
N ASP A 56 5.45 -2.85 -29.05
CA ASP A 56 6.25 -3.60 -28.06
C ASP A 56 6.11 -3.02 -26.65
N ALA A 57 5.96 -1.69 -26.53
CA ALA A 57 5.74 -1.02 -25.26
C ALA A 57 4.37 -1.42 -24.68
N TYR A 58 3.30 -1.40 -25.49
CA TYR A 58 1.99 -1.89 -25.06
C TYR A 58 2.02 -3.38 -24.68
N ALA A 59 2.72 -4.21 -25.46
CA ALA A 59 2.88 -5.64 -25.16
C ALA A 59 3.73 -5.90 -23.91
N SER A 60 4.54 -4.94 -23.48
CA SER A 60 5.35 -5.04 -22.25
C SER A 60 4.54 -4.74 -20.98
N ILE A 61 3.32 -4.19 -21.10
CA ILE A 61 2.48 -3.92 -19.94
C ILE A 61 1.76 -5.21 -19.53
N ASP A 62 2.18 -5.77 -18.38
CA ASP A 62 1.54 -6.95 -17.79
C ASP A 62 0.18 -6.62 -17.17
N LEU A 63 -0.88 -6.66 -18.00
CA LEU A 63 -2.27 -6.51 -17.56
C LEU A 63 -2.66 -7.46 -16.40
N PRO A 64 -2.21 -8.74 -16.35
CA PRO A 64 -2.52 -9.60 -15.21
C PRO A 64 -1.94 -9.09 -13.89
N ILE A 65 -0.76 -8.46 -13.92
CA ILE A 65 -0.13 -7.87 -12.73
C ILE A 65 -0.88 -6.61 -12.31
N LEU A 66 -1.20 -5.73 -13.26
CA LEU A 66 -1.98 -4.52 -12.97
C LEU A 66 -3.36 -4.86 -12.41
N GLY A 67 -4.05 -5.84 -12.99
CA GLY A 67 -5.33 -6.34 -12.50
C GLY A 67 -5.22 -6.96 -11.11
N LEU A 68 -4.15 -7.71 -10.85
CA LEU A 68 -3.85 -8.27 -9.52
C LEU A 68 -3.60 -7.18 -8.48
N LEU A 69 -2.77 -6.17 -8.80
CA LEU A 69 -2.49 -5.02 -7.93
C LEU A 69 -3.74 -4.20 -7.63
N PHE A 70 -4.54 -3.92 -8.66
CA PHE A 70 -5.81 -3.23 -8.51
C PHE A 70 -6.74 -4.01 -7.58
N ALA A 71 -6.92 -5.31 -7.83
CA ALA A 71 -7.81 -6.15 -7.06
C ALA A 71 -7.42 -6.26 -5.58
N THR A 72 -6.13 -6.41 -5.26
CA THR A 72 -5.66 -6.49 -3.87
C THR A 72 -5.82 -5.16 -3.14
N MET A 73 -5.64 -4.01 -3.80
CA MET A 73 -5.93 -2.69 -3.24
C MET A 73 -7.42 -2.50 -2.97
N VAL A 74 -8.29 -2.91 -3.90
CA VAL A 74 -9.76 -2.88 -3.71
C VAL A 74 -10.15 -3.71 -2.50
N VAL A 75 -9.71 -4.97 -2.44
CA VAL A 75 -9.95 -5.87 -1.31
C VAL A 75 -9.50 -5.22 0.01
N GLY A 76 -8.29 -4.65 0.04
CA GLY A 76 -7.78 -3.92 1.21
C GLY A 76 -8.66 -2.72 1.61
N GLY A 77 -9.18 -1.96 0.64
CA GLY A 77 -10.12 -0.87 0.86
C GLY A 77 -11.43 -1.32 1.54
N TYR A 78 -11.99 -2.44 1.07
CA TYR A 78 -13.18 -3.07 1.64
C TYR A 78 -12.93 -3.60 3.06
N LEU A 79 -11.80 -4.26 3.32
CA LEU A 79 -11.43 -4.73 4.65
C LEU A 79 -11.23 -3.58 5.64
N LYS A 80 -10.66 -2.47 5.17
CA LYS A 80 -10.56 -1.22 5.95
C LYS A 80 -11.94 -0.71 6.34
N ASN A 81 -12.87 -0.63 5.38
CA ASN A 81 -14.27 -0.22 5.64
C ASN A 81 -15.03 -1.22 6.52
N ALA A 82 -14.67 -2.51 6.45
CA ALA A 82 -15.25 -3.55 7.29
C ALA A 82 -14.82 -3.47 8.76
N GLY A 83 -13.88 -2.58 9.08
CA GLY A 83 -13.41 -2.35 10.44
C GLY A 83 -12.43 -3.41 10.94
N MET A 84 -11.79 -4.16 10.03
CA MET A 84 -10.83 -5.19 10.40
C MET A 84 -9.67 -4.63 11.23
N PHE A 85 -9.16 -3.45 10.85
CA PHE A 85 -8.10 -2.80 11.59
C PHE A 85 -8.53 -2.39 13.01
N ARG A 86 -9.81 -2.10 13.24
CA ARG A 86 -10.36 -1.88 14.58
C ARG A 86 -10.38 -3.17 15.42
N HIS A 87 -10.48 -4.34 14.78
CA HIS A 87 -10.32 -5.63 15.47
C HIS A 87 -8.84 -5.88 15.80
N LEU A 88 -7.92 -5.57 14.87
CA LEU A 88 -6.47 -5.64 15.11
C LEU A 88 -6.03 -4.69 16.23
N GLY A 89 -6.52 -3.45 16.26
CA GLY A 89 -6.28 -2.49 17.35
C GLY A 89 -6.79 -2.99 18.71
N ARG A 90 -8.00 -3.58 18.75
CA ARG A 90 -8.49 -4.24 19.97
C ARG A 90 -7.62 -5.44 20.39
N LEU A 91 -7.11 -6.22 19.44
CA LEU A 91 -6.21 -7.33 19.73
C LEU A 91 -4.88 -6.86 20.34
N LEU A 92 -4.36 -5.71 19.88
CA LEU A 92 -3.20 -5.05 20.48
C LEU A 92 -3.48 -4.66 21.94
N ALA A 93 -4.65 -4.08 22.22
CA ALA A 93 -5.01 -3.56 23.54
C ALA A 93 -5.46 -4.62 24.56
N TRP A 94 -6.19 -5.66 24.13
CA TRP A 94 -6.99 -6.55 25.01
C TRP A 94 -6.19 -7.35 26.05
N ARG A 95 -4.87 -7.51 25.87
CA ARG A 95 -4.07 -8.33 26.80
C ARG A 95 -2.69 -7.76 27.12
N SER A 96 -2.45 -6.48 26.82
CA SER A 96 -1.16 -5.84 27.05
C SER A 96 -0.90 -5.61 28.54
N GLN A 97 0.12 -6.27 29.09
CA GLN A 97 0.48 -6.19 30.53
C GLN A 97 1.69 -5.27 30.83
N GLY A 98 2.17 -4.49 29.85
CA GLY A 98 3.23 -3.49 30.05
C GLY A 98 3.78 -2.92 28.73
N GLY A 99 4.70 -1.94 28.82
CA GLY A 99 5.30 -1.30 27.62
C GLY A 99 6.09 -2.27 26.73
N ARG A 100 6.82 -3.22 27.33
CA ARG A 100 7.58 -4.25 26.60
C ARG A 100 6.68 -5.25 25.86
N ASP A 101 5.64 -5.73 26.54
CA ASP A 101 4.64 -6.62 25.97
C ASP A 101 3.89 -5.92 24.83
N LEU A 102 3.55 -4.64 25.02
CA LEU A 102 2.98 -3.81 23.97
C LEU A 102 3.88 -3.73 22.73
N MET A 103 5.19 -3.53 22.91
CA MET A 103 6.10 -3.40 21.77
C MET A 103 6.21 -4.72 20.98
N CYS A 104 6.35 -5.86 21.68
CA CYS A 104 6.33 -7.17 21.04
C CYS A 104 5.03 -7.41 20.26
N ARG A 105 3.89 -7.01 20.83
CA ARG A 105 2.58 -7.15 20.16
C ARG A 105 2.46 -6.25 18.95
N VAL A 106 2.91 -5.01 19.03
CA VAL A 106 2.95 -4.08 17.88
C VAL A 106 3.77 -4.72 16.77
N CYS A 107 4.95 -5.26 17.06
CA CYS A 107 5.77 -5.96 16.07
C CYS A 107 5.01 -7.13 15.42
N VAL A 108 4.49 -8.06 16.22
CA VAL A 108 3.85 -9.29 15.71
C VAL A 108 2.55 -8.99 14.95
N VAL A 109 1.65 -8.19 15.52
CA VAL A 109 0.37 -7.87 14.89
C VAL A 109 0.59 -7.05 13.63
N THR A 110 1.52 -6.09 13.63
CA THR A 110 1.84 -5.31 12.43
C THR A 110 2.46 -6.18 11.35
N ALA A 111 3.39 -7.06 11.70
CA ALA A 111 4.00 -7.96 10.71
C ALA A 111 2.95 -8.91 10.10
N LEU A 112 2.06 -9.49 10.90
CA LEU A 112 0.99 -10.35 10.41
C LEU A 112 -0.04 -9.59 9.57
N ALA A 113 -0.43 -8.39 10.00
CA ALA A 113 -1.33 -7.54 9.23
C ALA A 113 -0.69 -7.15 7.89
N SER A 114 0.56 -6.71 7.89
CA SER A 114 1.30 -6.32 6.68
C SER A 114 1.64 -7.51 5.77
N ALA A 115 1.72 -8.73 6.29
CA ALA A 115 1.83 -9.93 5.47
C ALA A 115 0.51 -10.26 4.74
N LEU A 116 -0.64 -9.86 5.28
CA LEU A 116 -1.95 -10.15 4.69
C LEU A 116 -2.50 -8.99 3.85
N PHE A 117 -2.08 -7.76 4.13
CA PHE A 117 -2.56 -6.53 3.51
C PHE A 117 -1.41 -5.68 2.98
N THR A 118 -1.71 -4.62 2.25
CA THR A 118 -0.67 -3.72 1.73
C THR A 118 0.02 -2.96 2.86
N ASN A 119 1.35 -3.00 2.86
CA ASN A 119 2.22 -2.35 3.86
C ASN A 119 1.82 -0.89 4.15
N ASP A 120 1.62 -0.08 3.11
CA ASP A 120 1.28 1.34 3.24
C ASP A 120 -0.03 1.56 4.02
N THR A 121 -1.04 0.70 3.77
CA THR A 121 -2.32 0.79 4.45
C THR A 121 -2.19 0.36 5.92
N CYS A 122 -1.43 -0.72 6.18
CA CYS A 122 -1.15 -1.17 7.54
C CYS A 122 -0.43 -0.10 8.36
N CYS A 123 0.60 0.53 7.79
CA CYS A 123 1.37 1.56 8.48
C CYS A 123 0.50 2.75 8.89
N VAL A 124 -0.28 3.32 7.97
CA VAL A 124 -1.13 4.48 8.28
C VAL A 124 -2.19 4.12 9.31
N VAL A 125 -2.90 3.00 9.12
CA VAL A 125 -4.04 2.67 9.97
C VAL A 125 -3.60 2.19 11.36
N LEU A 126 -2.55 1.38 11.45
CA LEU A 126 -2.05 0.92 12.76
C LEU A 126 -1.34 2.04 13.53
N THR A 127 -0.80 3.05 12.85
CA THR A 127 -0.18 4.21 13.51
C THR A 127 -1.20 4.97 14.36
N GLU A 128 -2.39 5.26 13.82
CA GLU A 128 -3.48 5.91 14.58
C GLU A 128 -3.76 5.14 15.89
N PHE A 129 -3.93 3.81 15.81
CA PHE A 129 -4.20 2.98 17.00
C PHE A 129 -3.03 2.88 17.97
N VAL A 130 -1.80 2.83 17.47
CA VAL A 130 -0.59 2.75 18.31
C VAL A 130 -0.39 4.05 19.08
N LEU A 131 -0.65 5.20 18.44
CA LEU A 131 -0.60 6.51 19.08
C LEU A 131 -1.65 6.65 20.18
N GLU A 132 -2.90 6.28 19.90
CA GLU A 132 -3.98 6.25 20.92
C GLU A 132 -3.59 5.40 22.14
N LEU A 133 -3.08 4.19 21.89
CA LEU A 133 -2.72 3.25 22.96
C LEU A 133 -1.48 3.69 23.75
N ALA A 134 -0.51 4.34 23.08
CA ALA A 134 0.66 4.93 23.75
C ALA A 134 0.24 6.10 24.64
N ALA A 135 -0.66 6.96 24.15
CA ALA A 135 -1.19 8.10 24.90
C ALA A 135 -2.00 7.67 26.13
N GLU A 136 -2.91 6.69 25.99
CA GLU A 136 -3.69 6.13 27.11
C GLU A 136 -2.79 5.55 28.22
N ARG A 137 -1.64 5.00 27.84
CA ARG A 137 -0.69 4.36 28.75
C ARG A 137 0.46 5.26 29.20
N ASN A 138 0.49 6.53 28.78
CA ASN A 138 1.58 7.48 29.04
C ASN A 138 2.98 6.92 28.67
N LEU A 139 3.07 6.25 27.52
CA LEU A 139 4.32 5.68 27.00
C LEU A 139 4.86 6.54 25.84
N PRO A 140 6.19 6.61 25.62
CA PRO A 140 6.76 7.32 24.48
C PRO A 140 6.31 6.66 23.17
N ALA A 141 5.78 7.43 22.22
CA ALA A 141 5.26 6.89 20.96
C ALA A 141 6.37 6.44 19.99
N LYS A 142 7.52 7.11 20.03
CA LYS A 142 8.64 6.93 19.08
C LYS A 142 9.10 5.47 18.94
N PRO A 143 9.34 4.70 20.02
CA PRO A 143 9.70 3.28 19.92
C PRO A 143 8.64 2.44 19.21
N PHE A 144 7.35 2.69 19.49
CA PHE A 144 6.26 1.90 18.90
C PHE A 144 6.03 2.23 17.42
N LEU A 145 6.22 3.48 17.01
CA LEU A 145 6.15 3.86 15.60
C LEU A 145 7.30 3.25 14.81
N LEU A 146 8.52 3.24 15.37
CA LEU A 146 9.66 2.57 14.75
C LEU A 146 9.42 1.07 14.64
N ALA A 147 8.92 0.45 15.71
CA ALA A 147 8.55 -0.96 15.75
C ALA A 147 7.50 -1.31 14.69
N LEU A 148 6.47 -0.47 14.56
CA LEU A 148 5.43 -0.62 13.55
C LEU A 148 6.03 -0.52 12.14
N ALA A 149 6.81 0.52 11.84
CA ALA A 149 7.39 0.73 10.52
C ALA A 149 8.33 -0.43 10.10
N THR A 150 9.24 -0.85 10.99
CA THR A 150 10.19 -1.92 10.66
C THR A 150 9.50 -3.28 10.58
N SER A 151 8.56 -3.58 11.48
CA SER A 151 7.79 -4.83 11.42
C SER A 151 6.83 -4.90 10.25
N ALA A 152 6.26 -3.78 9.79
CA ALA A 152 5.41 -3.76 8.61
C ALA A 152 6.22 -4.10 7.34
N ASN A 153 7.43 -3.54 7.20
CA ASN A 153 8.34 -3.85 6.11
C ASN A 153 8.77 -5.33 6.14
N ILE A 154 9.22 -5.83 7.30
CA ILE A 154 9.65 -7.23 7.45
C ILE A 154 8.47 -8.18 7.21
N GLY A 155 7.30 -7.92 7.77
CA GLY A 155 6.11 -8.75 7.61
C GLY A 155 5.61 -8.82 6.17
N SER A 156 5.53 -7.68 5.47
CA SER A 156 5.09 -7.63 4.08
C SER A 156 5.97 -8.45 3.13
N SER A 157 7.25 -8.61 3.45
CA SER A 157 8.20 -9.42 2.65
C SER A 157 7.81 -10.90 2.54
N ALA A 158 7.05 -11.43 3.51
CA ALA A 158 6.69 -12.84 3.56
C ALA A 158 5.67 -13.26 2.49
N THR A 159 4.88 -12.32 1.94
CA THR A 159 3.86 -12.64 0.96
C THR A 159 3.98 -11.79 -0.30
N PRO A 160 3.51 -12.31 -1.46
CA PRO A 160 3.36 -11.52 -2.66
C PRO A 160 2.39 -10.34 -2.50
N ILE A 161 1.38 -10.45 -1.62
CA ILE A 161 0.32 -9.45 -1.47
C ILE A 161 0.79 -8.27 -0.61
N GLY A 162 1.68 -8.53 0.36
CA GLY A 162 2.09 -7.53 1.35
C GLY A 162 2.70 -6.27 0.74
N ASN A 163 3.38 -6.41 -0.39
CA ASN A 163 3.97 -5.29 -1.11
C ASN A 163 3.88 -5.51 -2.63
N PRO A 164 3.46 -4.50 -3.42
CA PRO A 164 3.51 -4.53 -4.87
C PRO A 164 4.84 -5.02 -5.48
N GLN A 165 5.97 -4.73 -4.84
CA GLN A 165 7.29 -5.23 -5.29
C GLN A 165 7.38 -6.75 -5.24
N ASN A 166 6.93 -7.37 -4.14
CA ASN A 166 6.93 -8.83 -3.98
C ASN A 166 5.99 -9.49 -4.98
N LEU A 167 4.86 -8.83 -5.27
CA LEU A 167 3.88 -9.28 -6.24
C LEU A 167 4.49 -9.40 -7.64
N VAL A 168 5.21 -8.37 -8.09
CA VAL A 168 5.90 -8.38 -9.39
C VAL A 168 6.96 -9.49 -9.44
N ILE A 169 7.73 -9.67 -8.37
CA ILE A 169 8.75 -10.73 -8.29
C ILE A 169 8.11 -12.12 -8.35
N ALA A 170 7.05 -12.36 -7.58
CA ALA A 170 6.36 -13.64 -7.54
C ALA A 170 5.75 -13.99 -8.91
N PHE A 171 5.15 -13.00 -9.58
CA PHE A 171 4.56 -13.18 -10.91
C PHE A 171 5.62 -13.45 -11.98
N ASN A 172 6.67 -12.65 -12.05
CA ASN A 172 7.74 -12.80 -13.05
C ASN A 172 8.53 -14.10 -12.85
N SER A 173 8.69 -14.54 -11.61
CA SER A 173 9.37 -15.80 -11.28
C SER A 173 8.46 -17.02 -11.46
N LYS A 174 7.16 -16.82 -11.73
CA LYS A 174 6.11 -17.86 -11.82
C LYS A 174 6.09 -18.79 -10.59
N ILE A 175 6.40 -18.25 -9.41
CA ILE A 175 6.45 -19.01 -8.16
C ILE A 175 5.05 -19.06 -7.56
N SER A 176 4.64 -20.23 -7.08
CA SER A 176 3.36 -20.39 -6.38
C SER A 176 3.36 -19.61 -5.06
N PHE A 177 2.19 -19.18 -4.58
CA PHE A 177 2.10 -18.40 -3.34
C PHE A 177 2.72 -19.14 -2.15
N ILE A 178 2.44 -20.44 -2.02
CA ILE A 178 2.98 -21.30 -0.95
C ILE A 178 4.49 -21.41 -1.05
N SER A 179 5.03 -21.64 -2.25
CA SER A 179 6.47 -21.76 -2.45
C SER A 179 7.20 -20.46 -2.10
N PHE A 180 6.62 -19.31 -2.45
CA PHE A 180 7.14 -18.00 -2.09
C PHE A 180 7.10 -17.79 -0.57
N LEU A 181 5.95 -18.07 0.05
CA LEU A 181 5.77 -17.96 1.50
C LEU A 181 6.76 -18.85 2.26
N LEU A 182 6.80 -20.15 1.97
CA LEU A 182 7.69 -21.09 2.68
C LEU A 182 9.17 -20.79 2.45
N GLY A 183 9.54 -20.23 1.29
CA GLY A 183 10.91 -19.83 1.00
C GLY A 183 11.38 -18.63 1.84
N ILE A 184 10.52 -17.62 2.01
CA ILE A 184 10.88 -16.36 2.72
C ILE A 184 10.53 -16.42 4.21
N LEU A 185 9.58 -17.25 4.61
CA LEU A 185 9.10 -17.35 6.00
C LEU A 185 10.24 -17.53 7.03
N PRO A 186 11.26 -18.39 6.82
CA PRO A 186 12.37 -18.52 7.76
C PRO A 186 13.17 -17.21 7.91
N ALA A 187 13.42 -16.52 6.80
CA ALA A 187 14.13 -15.24 6.79
C ALA A 187 13.30 -14.13 7.46
N MET A 188 11.99 -14.12 7.23
CA MET A 188 11.07 -13.19 7.89
C MET A 188 11.02 -13.42 9.40
N LEU A 189 10.90 -14.67 9.86
CA LEU A 189 10.89 -14.99 11.29
C LEU A 189 12.22 -14.63 11.97
N ALA A 190 13.35 -14.90 11.32
CA ALA A 190 14.66 -14.48 11.81
C ALA A 190 14.79 -12.95 11.87
N GLY A 191 14.40 -12.25 10.80
CA GLY A 191 14.41 -10.79 10.73
C GLY A 191 13.49 -10.16 11.78
N MET A 192 12.31 -10.72 12.00
CA MET A 192 11.38 -10.30 13.06
C MET A 192 11.97 -10.51 14.45
N GLY A 193 12.62 -11.65 14.69
CA GLY A 193 13.30 -11.93 15.96
C GLY A 193 14.42 -10.92 16.23
N ILE A 194 15.27 -10.66 15.24
CA ILE A 194 16.36 -9.67 15.32
C ILE A 194 15.80 -8.27 15.53
N ASN A 195 14.79 -7.87 14.77
CA ASN A 195 14.16 -6.55 14.89
C ASN A 195 13.54 -6.34 16.28
N MET A 196 12.79 -7.33 16.78
CA MET A 196 12.22 -7.29 18.13
C MET A 196 13.32 -7.19 19.20
N LEU A 197 14.36 -8.01 19.10
CA LEU A 197 15.46 -7.99 20.06
C LEU A 197 16.20 -6.64 20.04
N MET A 198 16.50 -6.12 18.85
CA MET A 198 17.19 -4.84 18.68
C MET A 198 16.38 -3.68 19.28
N LEU A 199 15.08 -3.61 18.98
CA LEU A 199 14.18 -2.58 19.52
C LEU A 199 14.04 -2.70 21.04
N LEU A 200 13.87 -3.92 21.56
CA LEU A 200 13.81 -4.16 23.00
C LEU A 200 15.11 -3.76 23.69
N CYS A 201 16.28 -4.08 23.14
CA CYS A 201 17.57 -3.68 23.71
C CYS A 201 17.78 -2.16 23.67
N MET A 202 17.37 -1.50 22.58
CA MET A 202 17.55 -0.06 22.41
C MET A 202 16.64 0.76 23.33
N TYR A 203 15.39 0.33 23.51
CA TYR A 203 14.38 1.04 24.30
C TYR A 203 14.08 0.37 25.65
N TRP A 204 14.90 -0.58 26.07
CA TRP A 204 14.70 -1.38 27.29
C TRP A 204 14.43 -0.53 28.54
N LYS A 205 15.15 0.60 28.63
CA LYS A 205 15.11 1.55 29.76
C LYS A 205 13.96 2.55 29.68
N GLU A 206 13.66 3.05 28.48
CA GLU A 206 12.53 3.98 28.25
C GLU A 206 11.18 3.31 28.45
N LEU A 207 11.09 1.99 28.22
CA LEU A 207 9.88 1.20 28.41
C LEU A 207 9.65 0.76 29.88
N ASP A 208 10.67 0.86 30.74
CA ASP A 208 10.60 0.51 32.17
C ASP A 208 10.39 1.73 33.07
N GLY A 209 10.85 2.91 32.65
CA GLY A 209 10.62 4.17 33.34
C GLY A 209 9.63 5.00 32.55
N GLY A 210 8.37 5.06 33.00
CA GLY A 210 7.30 5.88 32.40
C GLY A 210 7.52 7.38 32.52
N ALA A 211 8.61 7.91 31.99
CA ALA A 211 8.90 9.34 31.92
C ALA A 211 8.74 9.79 30.47
N CYS A 212 7.53 10.27 30.14
CA CYS A 212 7.28 10.99 28.90
C CYS A 212 8.08 12.30 28.93
N SER A 213 8.94 12.54 27.95
CA SER A 213 9.60 13.84 27.79
C SER A 213 8.61 14.84 27.16
N PRO A 214 8.53 16.11 27.61
CA PRO A 214 7.58 17.10 27.09
C PRO A 214 7.64 17.31 25.57
N ASP A 215 8.80 17.05 24.95
CA ASP A 215 9.04 17.19 23.52
C ASP A 215 8.36 16.09 22.67
N GLU A 216 8.11 14.90 23.23
CA GLU A 216 7.48 13.78 22.51
C GLU A 216 5.96 13.91 22.41
N VAL A 217 5.32 14.52 23.42
CA VAL A 217 3.90 14.90 23.36
C VAL A 217 3.68 16.00 22.32
N ALA A 218 4.65 16.91 22.16
CA ALA A 218 4.61 17.94 21.12
C ALA A 218 4.77 17.35 19.71
N ALA A 219 5.66 16.37 19.53
CA ALA A 219 5.87 15.69 18.23
C ALA A 219 4.64 14.86 17.79
N GLY A 220 4.02 14.12 18.72
CA GLY A 220 2.77 13.39 18.45
C GLY A 220 1.63 14.31 18.04
N LYS A 221 1.44 15.42 18.78
CA LYS A 221 0.45 16.45 18.44
C LYS A 221 0.76 17.19 17.13
N GLN A 222 2.03 17.39 16.79
CA GLN A 222 2.43 17.96 15.50
C GLN A 222 2.12 17.00 14.35
N MET A 223 2.35 15.70 14.52
CA MET A 223 2.04 14.70 13.49
C MET A 223 0.52 14.59 13.27
N GLU A 224 -0.25 14.62 14.36
CA GLU A 224 -1.72 14.64 14.33
C GLU A 224 -2.24 15.93 13.66
N ALA A 225 -1.67 17.10 13.98
CA ALA A 225 -2.02 18.38 13.35
C ALA A 225 -1.64 18.44 11.86
N ILE A 226 -0.53 17.82 11.45
CA ILE A 226 -0.12 17.72 10.04
C ILE A 226 -1.07 16.79 9.28
N GLU A 227 -1.48 15.67 9.87
CA GLU A 227 -2.39 14.71 9.24
C GLU A 227 -3.83 15.23 9.17
N GLU A 228 -4.29 15.94 10.20
CA GLU A 228 -5.59 16.60 10.24
C GLU A 228 -5.64 17.81 9.28
N GLY A 229 -4.55 18.58 9.19
CA GLY A 229 -4.37 19.61 8.17
C GLY A 229 -4.40 19.06 6.75
N ARG A 230 -3.77 17.90 6.51
CA ARG A 230 -3.82 17.19 5.22
C ARG A 230 -5.22 16.67 4.90
N ARG A 231 -5.95 16.12 5.87
CA ARG A 231 -7.35 15.68 5.71
C ARG A 231 -8.28 16.84 5.37
N THR A 232 -8.09 17.98 6.03
CA THR A 232 -8.92 19.18 5.83
C THR A 232 -8.63 19.83 4.47
N ALA A 233 -7.37 19.86 4.03
CA ALA A 233 -6.99 20.32 2.69
C ALA A 233 -7.58 19.44 1.58
N LEU A 234 -7.58 18.11 1.73
CA LEU A 234 -8.23 17.19 0.78
C LEU A 234 -9.77 17.35 0.75
N ASN A 235 -10.39 17.70 1.87
CA ASN A 235 -11.84 17.84 1.96
C ASN A 235 -12.33 19.20 1.41
N ASN A 236 -11.53 20.27 1.57
CA ASN A 236 -11.85 21.58 1.00
C ASN A 236 -11.65 21.61 -0.52
N ASN A 237 -10.65 20.88 -1.05
CA ASN A 237 -10.44 20.79 -2.49
C ASN A 237 -11.55 19.99 -3.22
N LYS A 238 -12.40 19.25 -2.48
CA LYS A 238 -13.59 18.56 -3.02
C LYS A 238 -14.85 19.45 -2.99
N LYS A 239 -14.77 20.65 -2.41
CA LYS A 239 -15.89 21.59 -2.25
C LYS A 239 -15.90 22.75 -3.26
N ASP A 240 -14.80 23.00 -3.96
CA ASP A 240 -14.69 24.10 -4.95
C ASP A 240 -15.04 23.71 -6.40
N ASP A 241 -15.33 22.43 -6.68
CA ASP A 241 -15.71 21.96 -8.04
C ASP A 241 -17.23 21.70 -8.20
N GLY A 242 -18.07 22.33 -7.37
CA GLY A 242 -19.52 22.10 -7.38
C GLY A 242 -20.36 23.33 -7.10
N ASP A 243 -20.92 23.86 -8.19
CA ASP A 243 -22.11 24.73 -8.25
C ASP A 243 -21.88 26.25 -8.12
N ALA A 244 -21.64 26.88 -9.27
CA ALA A 244 -21.95 28.29 -9.48
C ALA A 244 -23.21 28.39 -10.36
N THR A 245 -24.37 28.55 -9.73
CA THR A 245 -25.58 29.04 -10.40
C THR A 245 -26.14 30.21 -9.59
N PRO A 246 -26.35 31.41 -10.18
CA PRO A 246 -26.77 32.58 -9.41
C PRO A 246 -28.27 32.57 -9.13
N ALA A 247 -28.62 32.99 -7.92
CA ALA A 247 -29.97 33.28 -7.50
C ALA A 247 -30.54 34.53 -8.20
N SER A 248 -31.82 34.47 -8.55
CA SER A 248 -32.66 35.63 -8.89
C SER A 248 -33.92 35.64 -8.01
N PRO A 249 -34.46 36.83 -7.64
CA PRO A 249 -35.52 36.95 -6.64
C PRO A 249 -36.92 37.18 -7.23
N GLU A 250 -37.93 37.10 -6.34
CA GLU A 250 -39.34 37.54 -6.46
C GLU A 250 -40.32 36.62 -7.22
N ASP A 251 -41.42 36.15 -6.58
CA ASP A 251 -42.72 36.84 -6.59
C ASP A 251 -43.81 36.07 -5.79
N ASP A 252 -44.86 36.81 -5.44
CA ASP A 252 -46.00 36.63 -4.54
C ASP A 252 -46.98 35.44 -4.78
N GLY A 253 -47.77 35.15 -3.72
CA GLY A 253 -49.22 34.98 -3.85
C GLY A 253 -49.88 33.61 -3.56
N GLY A 254 -50.59 33.54 -2.43
CA GLY A 254 -52.00 33.10 -2.39
C GLY A 254 -52.37 31.65 -1.99
N GLY A 255 -53.16 31.53 -0.92
CA GLY A 255 -54.44 30.79 -0.96
C GLY A 255 -54.54 29.38 -0.35
N ASP A 256 -54.97 29.35 0.92
CA ASP A 256 -56.05 28.54 1.53
C ASP A 256 -56.11 26.99 1.49
N ALA A 257 -56.16 26.46 2.72
CA ALA A 257 -57.03 25.41 3.28
C ALA A 257 -57.50 24.22 2.41
N GLU A 258 -57.14 22.99 2.79
CA GLU A 258 -58.11 22.00 3.34
C GLU A 258 -57.49 20.61 3.62
N SER A 259 -58.09 19.98 4.63
CA SER A 259 -58.18 18.53 4.86
C SER A 259 -57.01 17.83 5.59
N MET A 260 -57.27 17.69 6.89
CA MET A 260 -57.08 16.48 7.68
C MET A 260 -57.06 15.17 6.88
N MET A 261 -56.26 14.21 7.38
CA MET A 261 -56.26 12.77 7.10
C MET A 261 -55.17 12.26 6.14
N SER A 262 -53.92 12.24 6.63
CA SER A 262 -52.97 11.15 6.30
C SER A 262 -51.88 11.04 7.37
N GLU A 263 -52.31 10.91 8.62
CA GLU A 263 -51.46 10.51 9.72
C GLU A 263 -51.39 8.97 9.73
N ASN A 264 -50.21 8.39 9.45
CA ASN A 264 -49.66 7.07 9.86
C ASN A 264 -48.88 6.23 8.82
N ILE A 265 -48.68 6.65 7.57
CA ILE A 265 -47.93 5.81 6.58
C ILE A 265 -46.46 6.23 6.39
N SER A 266 -46.04 7.42 6.85
CA SER A 266 -44.68 7.94 6.58
C SER A 266 -43.61 7.56 7.62
N THR A 267 -43.99 7.28 8.87
CA THR A 267 -43.02 7.03 9.96
C THR A 267 -42.51 5.59 10.01
N LYS A 268 -43.30 4.60 9.57
CA LYS A 268 -42.90 3.18 9.58
C LYS A 268 -41.78 2.88 8.56
N HIS A 269 -41.74 3.63 7.46
CA HIS A 269 -40.79 3.40 6.36
C HIS A 269 -39.35 3.76 6.72
N ARG A 270 -39.15 4.78 7.57
CA ARG A 270 -37.82 5.30 7.94
C ARG A 270 -37.05 4.33 8.84
N TRP A 271 -37.71 3.77 9.86
CA TRP A 271 -37.16 2.68 10.68
C TRP A 271 -36.88 1.44 9.81
N PHE A 272 -37.85 0.99 9.01
CA PHE A 272 -37.69 -0.26 8.24
C PHE A 272 -36.52 -0.21 7.25
N MET A 273 -36.31 0.94 6.58
CA MET A 273 -35.13 1.18 5.76
C MET A 273 -33.84 1.21 6.59
N GLN A 274 -33.83 1.82 7.78
CA GLN A 274 -32.65 1.91 8.65
C GLN A 274 -32.23 0.54 9.23
N CYS A 275 -33.20 -0.34 9.49
CA CYS A 275 -32.97 -1.73 9.94
C CYS A 275 -32.53 -2.66 8.79
N SER A 276 -32.94 -2.35 7.54
CA SER A 276 -32.44 -2.98 6.32
C SER A 276 -31.01 -2.54 5.99
N GLU A 277 -30.72 -1.23 6.07
CA GLU A 277 -29.39 -0.62 5.86
C GLU A 277 -28.35 -1.16 6.85
N HIS A 278 -28.68 -1.26 8.14
CA HIS A 278 -27.76 -1.81 9.14
C HIS A 278 -27.45 -3.29 8.88
N ARG A 279 -28.48 -4.10 8.57
CA ARG A 279 -28.30 -5.51 8.17
C ARG A 279 -27.51 -5.64 6.88
N ARG A 280 -27.72 -4.77 5.88
CA ARG A 280 -26.94 -4.71 4.64
C ARG A 280 -25.48 -4.44 4.95
N LYS A 281 -25.17 -3.41 5.74
CA LYS A 281 -23.79 -3.07 6.12
C LYS A 281 -23.13 -4.21 6.90
N LEU A 282 -23.84 -4.86 7.81
CA LEU A 282 -23.31 -6.02 8.54
C LEU A 282 -23.04 -7.21 7.59
N PHE A 283 -23.98 -7.50 6.69
CA PHE A 283 -23.83 -8.53 5.67
C PHE A 283 -22.62 -8.24 4.77
N LEU A 284 -22.46 -7.00 4.31
CA LEU A 284 -21.35 -6.59 3.46
C LEU A 284 -19.99 -6.77 4.16
N LYS A 285 -19.92 -6.47 5.47
CA LYS A 285 -18.72 -6.72 6.29
C LYS A 285 -18.41 -8.21 6.36
N SER A 286 -19.37 -9.02 6.75
CA SER A 286 -19.20 -10.49 6.83
C SER A 286 -18.81 -11.08 5.48
N PHE A 287 -19.46 -10.64 4.40
CA PHE A 287 -19.15 -11.05 3.04
C PHE A 287 -17.72 -10.68 2.63
N ALA A 288 -17.27 -9.45 2.93
CA ALA A 288 -15.89 -9.02 2.65
C ALA A 288 -14.85 -9.91 3.35
N TYR A 289 -15.09 -10.31 4.59
CA TYR A 289 -14.21 -11.27 5.29
C TYR A 289 -14.22 -12.64 4.64
N VAL A 290 -15.41 -13.20 4.34
CA VAL A 290 -15.54 -14.53 3.73
C VAL A 290 -14.84 -14.57 2.38
N VAL A 291 -15.07 -13.57 1.53
CA VAL A 291 -14.48 -13.48 0.19
C VAL A 291 -12.97 -13.28 0.24
N THR A 292 -12.46 -12.46 1.17
CA THR A 292 -11.01 -12.31 1.39
C THR A 292 -10.39 -13.63 1.85
N VAL A 293 -10.99 -14.33 2.81
CA VAL A 293 -10.49 -15.62 3.29
C VAL A 293 -10.54 -16.65 2.17
N GLY A 294 -11.60 -16.67 1.37
CA GLY A 294 -11.72 -17.51 0.17
C GLY A 294 -10.62 -17.24 -0.85
N MET A 295 -10.29 -15.96 -1.10
CA MET A 295 -9.17 -15.56 -1.96
C MET A 295 -7.83 -16.07 -1.42
N LEU A 296 -7.58 -15.94 -0.11
CA LEU A 296 -6.34 -16.45 0.52
C LEU A 296 -6.25 -17.97 0.42
N VAL A 297 -7.34 -18.70 0.67
CA VAL A 297 -7.40 -20.16 0.50
C VAL A 297 -7.15 -20.54 -0.96
N ALA A 298 -7.70 -19.80 -1.92
CA ALA A 298 -7.45 -20.03 -3.33
C ALA A 298 -5.96 -19.88 -3.69
N TYR A 299 -5.27 -18.90 -3.10
CA TYR A 299 -3.81 -18.78 -3.24
C TYR A 299 -3.06 -19.95 -2.61
N MET A 300 -3.51 -20.44 -1.43
CA MET A 300 -2.93 -21.63 -0.79
C MET A 300 -3.07 -22.88 -1.66
N LEU A 301 -4.16 -22.99 -2.43
CA LEU A 301 -4.42 -24.09 -3.37
C LEU A 301 -3.63 -23.97 -4.68
N GLY A 302 -2.81 -22.92 -4.84
CA GLY A 302 -1.98 -22.73 -6.03
C GLY A 302 -2.77 -22.25 -7.26
N LEU A 303 -3.97 -21.68 -7.07
CA LEU A 303 -4.72 -21.08 -8.18
C LEU A 303 -4.02 -19.81 -8.70
N ASN A 304 -4.31 -19.46 -9.95
CA ASN A 304 -3.74 -18.28 -10.61
C ASN A 304 -4.02 -17.01 -9.81
N MET A 305 -2.97 -16.37 -9.30
CA MET A 305 -3.12 -15.25 -8.37
C MET A 305 -3.92 -14.09 -8.98
N SER A 306 -3.66 -13.77 -10.25
CA SER A 306 -4.32 -12.67 -10.95
C SER A 306 -5.83 -12.87 -11.08
N TRP A 307 -6.26 -14.03 -11.60
CA TRP A 307 -7.68 -14.31 -11.82
C TRP A 307 -8.47 -14.37 -10.52
N THR A 308 -7.94 -15.02 -9.48
CA THR A 308 -8.63 -15.13 -8.19
C THR A 308 -8.78 -13.78 -7.51
N ALA A 309 -7.78 -12.91 -7.60
CA ALA A 309 -7.87 -11.55 -7.09
C ALA A 309 -8.94 -10.75 -7.84
N ILE A 310 -8.90 -10.76 -9.17
CA ILE A 310 -9.85 -10.02 -10.01
C ILE A 310 -11.28 -10.48 -9.75
N THR A 311 -11.54 -11.79 -9.67
CA THR A 311 -12.89 -12.30 -9.35
C THR A 311 -13.34 -11.87 -7.96
N THR A 312 -12.42 -11.82 -6.99
CA THR A 312 -12.70 -11.37 -5.61
C THR A 312 -13.08 -9.90 -5.60
N ALA A 313 -12.30 -9.05 -6.27
CA ALA A 313 -12.58 -7.61 -6.35
C ALA A 313 -13.89 -7.32 -7.08
N ILE A 314 -14.16 -8.00 -8.21
CA ILE A 314 -15.43 -7.88 -8.94
C ILE A 314 -16.60 -8.31 -8.06
N ALA A 315 -16.50 -9.45 -7.36
CA ALA A 315 -17.55 -9.92 -6.48
C ALA A 315 -17.87 -8.92 -5.36
N LEU A 316 -16.85 -8.27 -4.77
CA LEU A 316 -17.04 -7.23 -3.76
C LEU A 316 -17.73 -5.99 -4.33
N VAL A 317 -17.27 -5.50 -5.47
CA VAL A 317 -17.84 -4.31 -6.13
C VAL A 317 -19.28 -4.55 -6.60
N VAL A 318 -19.56 -5.74 -7.14
CA VAL A 318 -20.91 -6.15 -7.57
C VAL A 318 -21.85 -6.28 -6.37
N VAL A 319 -21.40 -6.84 -5.25
CA VAL A 319 -22.27 -6.93 -4.06
C VAL A 319 -22.48 -5.56 -3.41
N ASP A 320 -21.52 -4.64 -3.55
CA ASP A 320 -21.60 -3.26 -3.05
C ASP A 320 -22.04 -2.22 -4.09
N PHE A 321 -22.86 -2.63 -5.08
CA PHE A 321 -23.28 -1.81 -6.24
C PHE A 321 -23.77 -0.38 -5.93
N ARG A 322 -24.10 -0.04 -4.68
CA ARG A 322 -24.57 1.29 -4.28
C ARG A 322 -23.50 2.19 -3.64
N ASP A 323 -22.48 1.63 -2.99
CA ASP A 323 -21.54 2.39 -2.13
C ASP A 323 -20.06 2.02 -2.40
N ALA A 324 -19.71 1.54 -3.60
CA ALA A 324 -18.33 1.12 -3.92
C ALA A 324 -17.31 2.28 -4.02
N GLU A 325 -17.77 3.51 -4.22
CA GLU A 325 -16.92 4.70 -4.45
C GLU A 325 -15.89 4.95 -3.33
N PRO A 326 -16.24 4.92 -2.02
CA PRO A 326 -15.28 5.10 -0.93
C PRO A 326 -14.26 3.96 -0.80
N CYS A 327 -14.52 2.79 -1.39
CA CYS A 327 -13.55 1.69 -1.50
C CYS A 327 -12.60 1.92 -2.67
N LEU A 328 -13.11 2.40 -3.81
CA LEU A 328 -12.33 2.70 -5.01
C LEU A 328 -11.44 3.94 -4.83
N ASP A 329 -11.86 4.94 -4.05
CA ASP A 329 -11.04 6.12 -3.71
C ASP A 329 -9.76 5.76 -2.93
N LYS A 330 -9.75 4.59 -2.27
CA LYS A 330 -8.56 4.10 -1.55
C LYS A 330 -7.56 3.38 -2.44
N VAL A 331 -7.91 3.11 -3.69
CA VAL A 331 -7.00 2.50 -4.65
C VAL A 331 -5.99 3.53 -5.09
N SER A 332 -4.71 3.19 -4.98
CA SER A 332 -3.62 4.04 -5.44
C SER A 332 -3.48 3.97 -6.97
N TYR A 333 -4.34 4.67 -7.71
CA TYR A 333 -4.26 4.72 -9.18
C TYR A 333 -2.90 5.18 -9.69
N SER A 334 -2.27 6.12 -8.97
CA SER A 334 -0.90 6.58 -9.23
C SER A 334 0.12 5.44 -9.22
N LEU A 335 -0.10 4.40 -8.41
CA LEU A 335 0.78 3.24 -8.34
C LEU A 335 0.60 2.31 -9.55
N LEU A 336 -0.64 2.11 -10.03
CA LEU A 336 -0.90 1.35 -11.26
C LEU A 336 -0.26 2.01 -12.48
N VAL A 337 -0.40 3.32 -12.59
CA VAL A 337 0.24 4.12 -13.65
C VAL A 337 1.76 4.03 -13.54
N PHE A 338 2.31 4.11 -12.32
CA PHE A 338 3.74 3.94 -12.08
C PHE A 338 4.26 2.58 -12.55
N PHE A 339 3.57 1.48 -12.23
CA PHE A 339 3.96 0.14 -12.69
C PHE A 339 3.87 0.00 -14.21
N SER A 340 2.85 0.58 -14.84
CA SER A 340 2.74 0.57 -16.31
C SER A 340 3.95 1.26 -16.99
N GLY A 341 4.35 2.44 -16.50
CA GLY A 341 5.52 3.15 -16.99
C GLY A 341 6.84 2.43 -16.69
N MET A 342 6.93 1.81 -15.50
CA MET A 342 8.08 1.00 -15.12
C MET A 342 8.23 -0.22 -16.03
N PHE A 343 7.16 -0.95 -16.36
CA PHE A 343 7.24 -2.12 -17.24
C PHE A 343 7.77 -1.76 -18.63
N VAL A 344 7.27 -0.67 -19.22
CA VAL A 344 7.78 -0.17 -20.51
C VAL A 344 9.25 0.22 -20.38
N THR A 345 9.61 0.95 -19.31
CA THR A 345 10.97 1.44 -19.11
C THR A 345 11.97 0.29 -18.89
N VAL A 346 11.62 -0.69 -18.05
CA VAL A 346 12.42 -1.87 -17.78
C VAL A 346 12.53 -2.76 -19.02
N SER A 347 11.44 -2.95 -19.77
CA SER A 347 11.46 -3.70 -21.04
C SER A 347 12.35 -3.02 -22.09
N GLY A 348 12.22 -1.71 -22.25
CA GLY A 348 13.09 -0.91 -23.12
C GLY A 348 14.56 -1.01 -22.71
N PHE A 349 14.85 -0.91 -21.42
CA PHE A 349 16.21 -1.08 -20.90
C PHE A 349 16.74 -2.51 -21.12
N ASN A 350 15.93 -3.53 -20.94
CA ASN A 350 16.30 -4.92 -21.24
C ASN A 350 16.65 -5.12 -22.73
N LYS A 351 15.94 -4.45 -23.64
CA LYS A 351 16.25 -4.48 -25.09
C LYS A 351 17.61 -3.86 -25.45
N THR A 352 18.18 -3.01 -24.60
CA THR A 352 19.55 -2.49 -24.83
C THR A 352 20.63 -3.57 -24.69
N GLY A 353 20.34 -4.66 -23.96
CA GLY A 353 21.31 -5.70 -23.61
C GLY A 353 22.26 -5.33 -22.47
N LEU A 354 22.18 -4.11 -21.93
CA LEU A 354 23.03 -3.62 -20.85
C LEU A 354 22.88 -4.41 -19.55
N PRO A 355 21.66 -4.78 -19.08
CA PRO A 355 21.49 -5.64 -17.92
C PRO A 355 22.21 -6.98 -18.07
N GLY A 356 22.14 -7.59 -19.26
CA GLY A 356 22.81 -8.86 -19.54
C GLY A 356 24.34 -8.73 -19.57
N ALA A 357 24.87 -7.61 -20.07
CA ALA A 357 26.30 -7.31 -20.05
C ALA A 357 26.82 -7.14 -18.62
N ILE A 358 26.11 -6.38 -17.78
CA ILE A 358 26.43 -6.21 -16.36
C ILE A 358 26.37 -7.56 -15.64
N TRP A 359 25.33 -8.35 -15.89
CA TRP A 359 25.22 -9.70 -15.31
C TRP A 359 26.38 -10.60 -15.70
N ASN A 360 26.83 -10.59 -16.96
CA ASN A 360 27.97 -11.43 -17.38
C ASN A 360 29.28 -11.05 -16.67
N VAL A 361 29.48 -9.76 -16.37
CA VAL A 361 30.63 -9.27 -15.60
C VAL A 361 30.49 -9.65 -14.12
N MET A 362 29.28 -9.61 -13.57
CA MET A 362 29.02 -9.84 -12.15
C MET A 362 28.85 -11.32 -11.78
N ALA A 363 28.34 -12.16 -12.68
CA ALA A 363 28.11 -13.59 -12.52
C ALA A 363 29.31 -14.38 -12.00
N PRO A 364 30.57 -14.16 -12.44
CA PRO A 364 31.72 -14.86 -11.87
C PRO A 364 31.97 -14.52 -10.40
N TYR A 365 31.60 -13.32 -9.95
CA TYR A 365 31.79 -12.85 -8.56
C TYR A 365 30.59 -13.13 -7.65
N SER A 366 29.39 -13.33 -8.21
CA SER A 366 28.13 -13.51 -7.47
C SER A 366 27.59 -14.96 -7.55
N LYS A 367 28.48 -15.95 -7.41
CA LYS A 367 28.04 -17.35 -7.30
C LYS A 367 27.27 -17.55 -6.00
N ILE A 368 25.95 -17.72 -6.10
CA ILE A 368 25.00 -17.91 -4.97
C ILE A 368 25.36 -19.14 -4.12
N ASN A 369 26.12 -20.08 -4.67
CA ASN A 369 26.55 -21.30 -3.98
C ASN A 369 27.63 -21.06 -2.90
N HIS A 370 28.18 -19.85 -2.78
CA HIS A 370 29.19 -19.51 -1.79
C HIS A 370 28.71 -18.39 -0.86
N VAL A 371 28.98 -18.52 0.44
CA VAL A 371 28.61 -17.53 1.47
C VAL A 371 29.08 -16.12 1.12
N THR A 372 30.25 -16.00 0.50
CA THR A 372 30.81 -14.74 -0.01
C THR A 372 29.95 -14.08 -1.08
N GLY A 373 29.36 -14.86 -2.01
CA GLY A 373 28.47 -14.32 -3.06
C GLY A 373 27.16 -13.78 -2.49
N VAL A 374 26.58 -14.49 -1.51
CA VAL A 374 25.36 -14.05 -0.82
C VAL A 374 25.61 -12.80 0.03
N THR A 375 26.75 -12.73 0.73
CA THR A 375 27.14 -11.55 1.52
C THR A 375 27.33 -10.32 0.64
N VAL A 376 28.03 -10.45 -0.48
CA VAL A 376 28.23 -9.33 -1.42
C VAL A 376 26.90 -8.84 -1.99
N LEU A 377 26.02 -9.75 -2.41
CA LEU A 377 24.70 -9.38 -2.92
C LEU A 377 23.84 -8.69 -1.85
N SER A 378 23.86 -9.21 -0.62
CA SER A 378 23.13 -8.63 0.52
C SER A 378 23.63 -7.22 0.86
N VAL A 379 24.95 -7.00 0.88
CA VAL A 379 25.54 -5.67 1.13
C VAL A 379 25.16 -4.69 0.02
N ILE A 380 25.21 -5.11 -1.25
CA ILE A 380 24.81 -4.27 -2.37
C ILE A 380 23.32 -3.91 -2.28
N ILE A 381 22.45 -4.87 -2.01
CA ILE A 381 21.01 -4.63 -1.85
C ILE A 381 20.75 -3.69 -0.66
N LEU A 382 21.42 -3.89 0.48
CA LEU A 382 21.28 -3.01 1.64
C LEU A 382 21.74 -1.59 1.34
N LEU A 383 22.87 -1.41 0.65
CA LEU A 383 23.37 -0.11 0.24
C LEU A 383 22.42 0.57 -0.74
N LEU A 384 21.94 -0.15 -1.76
CA LEU A 384 21.00 0.39 -2.75
C LEU A 384 19.64 0.71 -2.12
N SER A 385 19.14 -0.14 -1.22
CA SER A 385 17.89 0.10 -0.49
C SER A 385 18.01 1.31 0.42
N ASN A 386 19.13 1.49 1.11
CA ASN A 386 19.38 2.69 1.92
C ASN A 386 19.61 3.94 1.06
N LEU A 387 20.25 3.82 -0.11
CA LEU A 387 20.41 4.95 -1.02
C LEU A 387 19.05 5.42 -1.55
N ALA A 388 18.19 4.47 -1.94
CA ALA A 388 16.85 4.74 -2.42
C ALA A 388 15.92 5.23 -1.30
N SER A 389 16.10 4.74 -0.07
CA SER A 389 15.23 5.04 1.07
C SER A 389 15.70 6.21 1.96
N ASN A 390 16.96 6.65 1.93
CA ASN A 390 17.40 7.92 2.55
C ASN A 390 17.14 9.13 1.65
N CYS A 391 16.78 8.90 0.38
CA CYS A 391 16.47 9.95 -0.59
C CYS A 391 14.95 10.17 -0.81
N CYS A 392 14.11 9.31 -0.23
CA CYS A 392 12.67 9.46 -0.07
C CYS A 392 12.36 9.81 1.38
#